data_AF-A0A968JNX2-F1
#
_entry.id   AF-A0A968JNX2-F1
#
_cell.length_a   1.000
_cell.length_b   1.000
_cell.length_c   1.000
_cell.angle_alpha   90.00
_cell.angle_beta   90.00
_cell.angle_gamma   90.00
#
_symmetry.space_group_name_H-M   'P 1'
#
loop_
_entity.id
_entity.type
_entity.pdbx_description
1 polymer ?
#
loop_
_entity_poly.entity_id
_entity_poly.type
_entity_poly.pdbx_seq_one_letter_code
_entity_poly.pdbx_strand_id
1 'polypeptide(L)' 'MVDFSKSQKLKDMISKAIDDHVLTKDEYDLILHLASEDGVIDRQEQILLEQLNEMIETKFVKLVKK' A
#
# COMPACT_ATOMS: atom_id res chain seq x y z
N MET A 1 -5.72 -0.56 -22.18
CA MET A 1 -5.60 -1.85 -21.48
C MET A 1 -5.27 -1.47 -20.05
N VAL A 2 -6.18 -1.70 -19.10
CA VAL A 2 -6.01 -1.24 -17.71
C VAL A 2 -5.20 -2.32 -16.99
N ASP A 3 -4.08 -1.93 -16.38
CA ASP A 3 -3.11 -2.83 -15.76
C ASP A 3 -3.62 -3.36 -14.41
N PHE A 4 -4.59 -4.27 -14.45
CA PHE A 4 -5.24 -4.84 -13.26
C PHE A 4 -4.25 -5.54 -12.31
N SER A 5 -3.08 -5.95 -12.79
CA SER A 5 -2.06 -6.68 -12.02
C SER A 5 -1.48 -5.90 -10.84
N LYS A 6 -1.28 -4.58 -10.99
CA LYS A 6 -0.55 -3.77 -10.00
C LYS A 6 -1.47 -3.30 -8.88
N SER A 7 -2.61 -2.74 -9.24
CA SER A 7 -3.63 -2.31 -8.29
C SER A 7 -4.14 -3.46 -7.44
N GLN A 8 -4.17 -4.68 -7.98
CA GLN A 8 -4.60 -5.88 -7.23
C GLN A 8 -3.56 -6.32 -6.21
N LYS A 9 -2.27 -6.33 -6.55
CA LYS A 9 -1.18 -6.58 -5.58
C LYS A 9 -1.16 -5.54 -4.45
N LEU A 10 -1.31 -4.27 -4.80
CA LEU A 10 -1.43 -3.17 -3.83
C LEU A 10 -2.60 -3.42 -2.88
N LYS A 11 -3.76 -3.77 -3.43
CA LYS A 11 -4.97 -4.03 -2.64
C LYS A 11 -4.83 -5.26 -1.73
N ASP A 12 -4.17 -6.32 -2.20
CA ASP A 12 -3.90 -7.52 -1.40
C ASP A 12 -2.94 -7.21 -0.24
N MET A 13 -1.89 -6.43 -0.50
CA MET A 13 -0.96 -5.97 0.54
C MET A 13 -1.64 -5.11 1.60
N ILE A 14 -2.50 -4.17 1.18
CA ILE A 14 -3.27 -3.32 2.08
C ILE A 14 -4.26 -4.18 2.89
N SER A 15 -4.96 -5.12 2.24
CA SER A 15 -5.90 -6.03 2.92
C SER A 15 -5.20 -6.89 3.97
N LYS A 16 -4.01 -7.40 3.65
CA LYS A 16 -3.21 -8.18 4.59
C LYS A 16 -2.73 -7.32 5.77
N ALA A 17 -2.29 -6.09 5.53
CA ALA A 17 -1.88 -5.17 6.59
C ALA A 17 -3.05 -4.78 7.53
N ILE A 18 -4.26 -4.72 6.97
CA ILE A 18 -5.50 -4.55 7.73
C ILE A 18 -5.78 -5.79 8.59
N ASP A 19 -5.74 -6.99 8.01
CA ASP A 19 -5.99 -8.24 8.74
C ASP A 19 -4.98 -8.45 9.87
N ASP A 20 -3.70 -8.22 9.58
CA ASP A 20 -2.60 -8.35 10.54
C ASP A 20 -2.59 -7.18 11.56
N HIS A 21 -3.32 -6.08 11.29
CA HIS A 21 -3.29 -4.81 12.04
C HIS A 21 -1.89 -4.20 12.24
N VAL A 22 -0.89 -4.72 11.53
CA VAL A 22 0.48 -4.24 11.52
C VAL A 22 0.99 -4.20 10.08
N LEU A 23 1.74 -3.14 9.79
CA LEU A 23 2.45 -2.96 8.55
C LEU A 23 3.91 -2.76 8.88
N THR A 24 4.78 -3.62 8.36
CA THR A 24 6.22 -3.41 8.51
C THR A 24 6.69 -2.31 7.58
N LYS A 25 7.80 -1.65 7.94
CA LYS A 25 8.42 -0.67 7.06
C LYS A 25 8.82 -1.28 5.71
N ASP A 26 9.28 -2.53 5.69
CA ASP A 26 9.60 -3.26 4.45
C ASP A 26 8.37 -3.44 3.54
N GLU A 27 7.21 -3.77 4.11
CA GLU A 27 5.97 -3.89 3.34
C GLU A 27 5.50 -2.54 2.81
N TYR A 28 5.63 -1.47 3.60
CA TYR A 28 5.34 -0.12 3.13
C TYR A 28 6.26 0.30 1.98
N ASP A 29 7.56 0.03 2.09
CA ASP A 29 8.53 0.29 1.03
C ASP A 29 8.20 -0.52 -0.23
N LEU A 30 7.81 -1.79 -0.07
CA LEU A 30 7.39 -2.66 -1.18
C LEU A 30 6.13 -2.11 -1.88
N ILE A 31 5.15 -1.62 -1.12
CA ILE A 31 3.93 -0.98 -1.64
C ILE A 31 4.31 0.25 -2.49
N LEU A 32 5.19 1.11 -1.98
CA LEU A 32 5.72 2.27 -2.71
C LEU A 32 6.49 1.85 -3.96
N HIS A 33 7.29 0.80 -3.88
CA HIS A 33 8.06 0.28 -5.01
C HIS A 33 7.14 -0.27 -6.10
N LEU A 34 6.11 -1.03 -5.72
CA LEU A 34 5.11 -1.56 -6.65
C LEU A 34 4.30 -0.44 -7.31
N ALA A 35 3.93 0.59 -6.53
CA ALA A 35 3.21 1.76 -7.03
C ALA A 35 4.07 2.67 -7.92
N SER A 36 5.40 2.54 -7.88
CA SER A 36 6.32 3.34 -8.69
C SER A 36 7.16 2.49 -9.65
N GLU A 37 6.78 1.23 -9.87
CA GLU A 37 7.58 0.24 -10.62
C GLU A 37 7.77 0.65 -12.08
N ASP A 38 6.78 1.33 -12.68
CA ASP A 38 6.89 1.90 -14.04
C ASP A 38 7.47 3.32 -14.06
N GLY A 39 7.92 3.84 -12.92
CA GLY A 39 8.36 5.23 -12.75
C GLY A 39 7.23 6.25 -12.80
N VAL A 40 5.97 5.81 -12.81
CA VAL A 40 4.77 6.65 -12.86
C VAL A 40 3.81 6.15 -11.80
N ILE A 41 3.49 7.01 -10.83
CA ILE A 41 2.39 6.79 -9.91
C ILE A 41 1.14 7.37 -10.56
N ASP A 42 0.19 6.51 -10.91
CA ASP A 42 -1.08 6.95 -11.47
C ASP A 42 -2.07 7.37 -10.38
N ARG A 43 -3.17 8.00 -10.81
CA ARG A 43 -4.18 8.54 -9.88
C ARG A 43 -4.79 7.44 -8.99
N GLN A 44 -4.87 6.20 -9.47
CA GLN A 44 -5.43 5.11 -8.67
C GLN A 44 -4.45 4.68 -7.57
N GLU A 45 -3.17 4.57 -7.91
CA GLU A 45 -2.10 4.28 -6.94
C GLU A 45 -1.95 5.37 -5.89
N GLN A 46 -2.04 6.65 -6.29
CA GLN A 46 -2.03 7.76 -5.35
C GLN A 46 -3.17 7.66 -4.33
N ILE A 47 -4.40 7.34 -4.77
CA ILE A 47 -5.55 7.17 -3.88
C ILE A 47 -5.33 6.00 -2.90
N LEU A 48 -4.72 4.90 -3.35
CA LEU A 48 -4.44 3.73 -2.50
C LEU A 48 -3.36 4.05 -1.45
N LEU A 49 -2.31 4.78 -1.82
CA LEU A 49 -1.28 5.24 -0.89
C LEU A 49 -1.85 6.23 0.15
N GLU A 50 -2.75 7.11 -0.28
CA GLU A 50 -3.42 8.05 0.60
C GLU A 50 -4.32 7.33 1.62
N GLN A 51 -5.09 6.33 1.17
CA GLN A 51 -5.87 5.46 2.06
C GLN A 51 -5.00 4.70 3.05
N LEU A 52 -3.87 4.14 2.60
CA LEU A 52 -2.94 3.43 3.49
C LEU A 52 -2.36 4.37 4.56
N ASN A 53 -1.97 5.58 4.17
CA ASN A 53 -1.49 6.59 5.12
C ASN A 53 -2.57 7.02 6.11
N GLU A 54 -3.82 7.21 5.67
CA GLU A 54 -4.94 7.50 6.56
C GLU A 54 -5.18 6.35 7.56
N MET A 55 -5.06 5.09 7.12
CA MET A 55 -5.17 3.92 8.00
C MET A 55 -4.05 3.85 9.05
N ILE A 56 -2.84 4.30 8.70
CA ILE A 56 -1.73 4.44 9.64
C ILE A 56 -2.00 5.57 10.62
N GLU A 57 -2.45 6.74 10.15
CA GLU A 57 -2.73 7.91 10.98
C GLU A 57 -3.87 7.65 11.98
N THR A 58 -4.93 6.98 11.52
CA THR A 58 -6.06 6.56 12.36
C THR A 58 -5.72 5.42 13.32
N LYS A 59 -4.49 4.90 13.27
CA LYS A 59 -4.00 3.74 14.05
C LYS A 59 -4.78 2.45 13.78
N PHE A 60 -5.45 2.37 12.64
CA PHE A 60 -6.09 1.14 12.17
C PHE A 60 -5.02 0.08 11.85
N VAL A 61 -3.91 0.53 11.27
CA VAL A 61 -2.72 -0.28 11.02
C VAL A 61 -1.52 0.32 11.75
N LYS A 62 -0.80 -0.48 12.52
CA LYS A 62 0.41 -0.02 13.22
C LYS A 62 1.64 -0.22 12.36
N LEU A 63 2.34 0.88 12.07
CA LEU A 63 3.64 0.82 11.44
C LEU A 63 4.68 0.30 12.44
N VAL A 64 5.17 -0.91 12.19
CA VAL A 64 6.20 -1.55 13.02
C VAL A 64 7.54 -1.49 12.31
N LYS A 65 8.59 -1.08 13.04
CA LYS A 65 9.96 -1.31 12.60
C LYS A 65 10.32 -2.74 12.98
N LYS A 66 10.61 -3.57 11.99
CA LYS A 66 11.21 -4.88 12.21
C LYS A 66 12.67 -4.73 12.62
#